data_AF-A0AAE0GX21-F1
#
_entry.id   AF-A0AAE0GX21-F1
#
_cell.length_a   1.000
_cell.length_b   1.000
_cell.length_c   1.000
_cell.angle_alpha   90.00
_cell.angle_beta   90.00
_cell.angle_gamma   90.00
#
_symmetry.space_group_name_H-M   'P 1'
#
loop_
_entity.id
_entity.type
_entity.pdbx_description
1 polymer ?
#
loop_
_entity_poly.entity_id
_entity_poly.type
_entity_poly.pdbx_seq_one_letter_code
_entity_poly.pdbx_strand_id
1 'polypeptide(L)'
;MSSRRRSVKVSAEAEKTETDASAFDADEVIKTLQEKWDSTEDKGSVALYAGGSVLALWISSAVVGAINAVPVLPKLMELIGLGYSSWFVYRYVLFKEGRDELVKDVDTLKAKITGSED
;
A
#
# COMPACT_ATOMS: atom_id res chain seq x y z
N MET A 1 23.54 -65.91 4.23
CA MET A 1 22.73 -65.09 3.29
C MET A 1 21.60 -64.41 4.05
N SER A 2 21.25 -63.19 3.63
CA SER A 2 20.11 -62.37 4.04
C SER A 2 20.39 -61.26 5.07
N SER A 3 20.92 -60.15 4.56
CA SER A 3 20.91 -58.83 5.21
C SER A 3 19.49 -58.25 5.14
N ARG A 4 18.82 -58.10 6.29
CA ARG A 4 17.53 -57.40 6.38
C ARG A 4 17.76 -55.92 6.61
N ARG A 5 17.87 -55.15 5.52
CA ARG A 5 17.91 -53.68 5.53
C ARG A 5 16.59 -53.16 6.12
N ARG A 6 16.61 -52.57 7.32
CA ARG A 6 15.48 -51.80 7.86
C ARG A 6 15.45 -50.47 7.12
N SER A 7 14.52 -50.32 6.18
CA SER A 7 14.19 -49.01 5.62
C SER A 7 13.48 -48.19 6.69
N VAL A 8 14.19 -47.24 7.30
CA VAL A 8 13.56 -46.20 8.11
C VAL A 8 12.82 -45.30 7.12
N LYS A 9 11.51 -45.46 7.02
CA LYS A 9 10.65 -44.49 6.36
C LYS A 9 10.57 -43.29 7.29
N VAL A 10 11.40 -42.29 7.04
CA VAL A 10 11.22 -40.94 7.57
C VAL A 10 9.97 -40.41 6.88
N SER A 11 8.82 -40.52 7.53
CA SER A 11 7.68 -39.68 7.20
C SER A 11 8.13 -38.26 7.49
N ALA A 12 8.41 -37.52 6.43
CA ALA A 12 8.31 -36.07 6.46
C ALA A 12 6.85 -35.79 6.81
N GLU A 13 6.58 -35.58 8.09
CA GLU A 13 5.41 -34.88 8.56
C GLU A 13 5.42 -33.57 7.77
N ALA A 14 4.51 -33.48 6.80
CA ALA A 14 4.20 -32.22 6.17
C ALA A 14 3.74 -31.33 7.31
N GLU A 15 4.60 -30.39 7.67
CA GLU A 15 4.26 -29.22 8.46
C GLU A 15 3.06 -28.58 7.77
N LYS A 16 1.86 -28.98 8.19
CA LYS A 16 0.68 -28.14 8.07
C LYS A 16 0.97 -26.99 9.01
N THR A 17 1.62 -25.97 8.48
CA THR A 17 1.50 -24.61 8.99
C THR A 17 0.02 -24.26 8.88
N GLU A 18 -0.71 -24.63 9.93
CA GLU A 18 -1.98 -24.06 10.30
C GLU A 18 -1.70 -22.59 10.65
N THR A 19 -1.60 -21.77 9.61
CA THR A 19 -1.78 -20.34 9.76
C THR A 19 -3.28 -20.15 9.99
N ASP A 20 -3.66 -20.09 11.25
CA ASP A 20 -4.96 -19.68 11.75
C ASP A 20 -5.22 -18.24 11.29
N ALA A 21 -5.60 -18.11 10.02
CA ALA A 21 -6.26 -16.93 9.48
C ALA A 21 -7.74 -17.29 9.55
N SER A 22 -8.42 -16.80 10.59
CA SER A 22 -9.87 -16.79 10.63
C SER A 22 -10.37 -16.31 9.27
N ALA A 23 -10.92 -17.25 8.50
CA ALA A 23 -11.30 -17.00 7.12
C ALA A 23 -12.23 -15.80 7.11
N PHE A 24 -11.99 -14.84 6.20
CA PHE A 24 -12.99 -13.82 5.89
C PHE A 24 -14.32 -14.54 5.65
N ASP A 25 -15.28 -14.35 6.55
CA ASP A 25 -16.56 -15.04 6.49
C ASP A 25 -17.40 -14.36 5.41
N ALA A 26 -17.14 -14.74 4.16
CA ALA A 26 -17.69 -14.12 2.98
C ALA A 26 -19.22 -14.18 2.97
N ASP A 27 -19.79 -15.25 3.53
CA ASP A 27 -21.23 -15.42 3.68
C ASP A 27 -21.83 -14.40 4.66
N GLU A 28 -21.16 -14.12 5.79
CA GLU A 28 -21.57 -13.07 6.73
C GLU A 28 -21.47 -11.66 6.10
N VAL A 29 -20.38 -11.39 5.39
CA VAL A 29 -20.16 -10.11 4.69
C VAL A 29 -21.19 -9.88 3.57
N ILE A 30 -21.49 -10.91 2.78
CA ILE A 30 -22.52 -10.82 1.74
C ILE A 30 -23.90 -10.58 2.36
N LYS A 31 -24.22 -11.28 3.46
CA LYS A 31 -25.50 -11.15 4.15
C LYS A 31 -25.70 -9.75 4.75
N THR A 32 -24.67 -9.20 5.38
CA THR A 32 -24.69 -7.82 5.93
C THR A 32 -24.77 -6.76 4.83
N LEU A 33 -24.09 -6.96 3.70
CA LEU A 33 -24.19 -6.08 2.53
C LEU A 33 -25.59 -6.13 1.91
N GLN A 34 -26.22 -7.30 1.82
CA GLN A 34 -27.58 -7.46 1.32
C GLN A 34 -28.60 -6.75 2.23
N GLU A 35 -28.49 -6.92 3.55
CA GLU A 35 -29.35 -6.22 4.51
C GLU A 35 -29.20 -4.70 4.42
N LYS A 36 -27.96 -4.20 4.26
CA LYS A 36 -27.67 -2.77 4.06
C LYS A 36 -28.20 -2.25 2.72
N TRP A 37 -28.10 -3.05 1.66
CA TRP A 37 -28.62 -2.72 0.34
C TRP A 37 -30.14 -2.60 0.34
N ASP A 38 -30.83 -3.48 1.06
CA ASP A 38 -32.29 -3.46 1.18
C ASP A 38 -32.79 -2.34 2.09
N SER A 39 -32.02 -1.97 3.12
CA SER A 39 -32.33 -0.87 4.04
C SER A 39 -32.01 0.54 3.49
N THR A 40 -31.32 0.66 2.36
CA THR A 40 -30.99 1.95 1.74
C THR A 40 -32.12 2.45 0.85
N GLU A 41 -32.60 3.66 1.11
CA GLU A 41 -33.58 4.38 0.26
C GLU A 41 -32.95 4.84 -1.08
N ASP A 42 -31.71 5.33 -1.07
CA ASP A 42 -31.01 5.88 -2.24
C ASP A 42 -30.08 4.85 -2.92
N LYS A 43 -30.68 3.77 -3.45
CA LYS A 43 -29.94 2.67 -4.09
C LYS A 43 -29.06 3.14 -5.26
N GLY A 44 -29.48 4.17 -6.00
CA GLY A 44 -28.74 4.69 -7.15
C GLY A 44 -27.40 5.35 -6.77
N SER A 45 -27.41 6.21 -5.74
CA SER A 45 -26.20 6.87 -5.24
C SER A 45 -25.23 5.87 -4.64
N VAL A 46 -25.73 4.93 -3.83
CA VAL A 46 -24.90 3.86 -3.24
C VAL A 46 -24.32 2.95 -4.32
N ALA A 47 -25.11 2.57 -5.34
CA ALA A 47 -24.62 1.81 -6.48
C ALA A 47 -23.51 2.55 -7.23
N LEU A 48 -23.63 3.87 -7.37
CA LEU A 48 -22.65 4.68 -8.09
C LEU A 48 -21.35 4.81 -7.32
N TYR A 49 -21.41 5.00 -5.99
CA TYR A 49 -20.21 4.97 -5.14
C TYR A 49 -19.58 3.58 -5.07
N ALA A 50 -20.38 2.52 -4.97
CA ALA A 50 -19.90 1.14 -4.93
C ALA A 50 -19.27 0.73 -6.28
N GLY A 51 -19.92 1.06 -7.39
CA GLY A 51 -19.36 0.85 -8.72
C GLY A 51 -18.12 1.70 -8.94
N GLY A 52 -18.14 2.96 -8.49
CA GLY A 52 -17.02 3.89 -8.56
C GLY A 52 -15.80 3.41 -7.77
N SER A 53 -15.98 2.83 -6.58
CA SER A 53 -14.88 2.28 -5.80
C SER A 53 -14.27 1.05 -6.47
N VAL A 54 -15.08 0.15 -7.04
CA VAL A 54 -14.59 -1.00 -7.83
C VAL A 54 -13.83 -0.54 -9.07
N LEU A 55 -14.35 0.45 -9.80
CA LEU A 55 -13.66 1.06 -10.94
C LEU A 55 -12.33 1.71 -10.54
N ALA A 56 -12.32 2.46 -9.45
CA ALA A 56 -11.10 3.08 -8.93
C ALA A 56 -10.06 2.03 -8.54
N LEU A 57 -10.47 0.92 -7.92
CA LEU A 57 -9.59 -0.22 -7.61
C LEU A 57 -9.06 -0.86 -8.88
N TRP A 58 -9.89 -1.05 -9.91
CA TRP A 58 -9.46 -1.61 -11.19
C TRP A 58 -8.43 -0.71 -11.89
N ILE A 59 -8.69 0.59 -11.97
CA ILE A 59 -7.74 1.57 -12.55
C ILE A 59 -6.44 1.58 -11.74
N SER A 60 -6.53 1.64 -10.41
CA SER A 60 -5.35 1.61 -9.53
C SER A 60 -4.53 0.34 -9.73
N SER A 61 -5.19 -0.81 -9.83
CA SER A 61 -4.54 -2.09 -10.13
C SER A 61 -3.87 -2.08 -11.50
N ALA A 62 -4.51 -1.49 -12.51
CA ALA A 62 -3.93 -1.36 -13.85
C ALA A 62 -2.68 -0.47 -13.85
N VAL A 63 -2.70 0.65 -13.12
CA VAL A 63 -1.55 1.55 -12.95
C VAL A 63 -0.41 0.83 -12.23
N VAL A 64 -0.67 0.16 -11.12
CA VAL A 64 0.34 -0.63 -10.39
C VAL A 64 0.91 -1.74 -11.28
N GLY A 65 0.06 -2.42 -12.04
CA GLY A 65 0.47 -3.41 -13.02
C GLY A 65 1.39 -2.83 -14.10
N ALA A 66 1.06 -1.66 -14.65
CA ALA A 66 1.88 -0.97 -15.63
C ALA A 66 3.24 -0.52 -15.06
N ILE A 67 3.26 0.00 -13.83
CA ILE A 67 4.50 0.37 -13.12
C ILE A 67 5.39 -0.86 -12.95
N ASN A 68 4.83 -1.98 -12.50
CA ASN A 68 5.57 -3.24 -12.32
C ASN A 68 6.02 -3.85 -13.65
N ALA A 69 5.32 -3.59 -14.76
CA ALA A 69 5.70 -4.04 -16.09
C ALA A 69 6.89 -3.27 -16.68
N VAL A 70 7.24 -2.10 -16.12
CA VAL A 70 8.41 -1.32 -16.53
C VAL A 70 9.57 -1.60 -15.57
N PRO A 71 10.50 -2.53 -15.90
CA PRO A 71 11.54 -2.99 -14.99
C PRO A 71 12.53 -1.90 -14.53
N VAL A 72 12.63 -0.79 -15.26
CA VAL A 72 13.57 0.30 -14.97
C VAL A 72 12.96 1.36 -14.03
N LEU A 73 11.63 1.44 -13.95
CA LEU A 73 10.94 2.50 -13.22
C LEU A 73 11.22 2.49 -11.70
N PRO A 74 11.25 1.34 -10.99
CA PRO A 74 11.59 1.31 -9.57
C PRO A 74 13.00 1.84 -9.29
N LYS A 75 13.98 1.45 -10.11
CA LYS A 75 15.37 1.88 -9.97
C LYS A 75 15.59 3.34 -10.36
N LEU A 76 14.83 3.83 -11.33
CA LEU A 76 14.81 5.25 -11.67
C LEU A 76 14.23 6.08 -10.52
N MET A 77 13.11 5.67 -9.92
CA MET A 77 12.52 6.37 -8.77
C MET A 77 13.44 6.36 -7.55
N GLU A 78 14.14 5.24 -7.30
CA GLU A 78 15.19 5.16 -6.28
C GLU A 78 16.31 6.17 -6.55
N LEU A 79 16.81 6.23 -7.79
CA LEU A 79 17.84 7.19 -8.18
C LEU A 79 17.38 8.65 -8.08
N ILE A 80 16.15 8.95 -8.49
CA ILE A 80 15.54 10.28 -8.36
C ILE A 80 15.46 10.65 -6.88
N GLY A 81 14.97 9.74 -6.03
CA GLY A 81 14.87 9.95 -4.58
C GLY A 81 16.23 10.20 -3.94
N LEU A 82 17.25 9.41 -4.29
CA LEU A 82 18.62 9.60 -3.82
C LEU A 82 19.23 10.90 -4.34
N GLY A 83 18.98 11.26 -5.60
CA GLY A 83 19.42 12.50 -6.22
C GLY A 83 18.85 13.72 -5.52
N TYR A 84 17.52 13.77 -5.33
CA TYR A 84 16.86 14.86 -4.62
C TYR A 84 17.25 14.92 -3.15
N SER A 85 17.36 13.78 -2.47
CA SER A 85 17.80 13.75 -1.07
C SER A 85 19.23 14.27 -0.93
N SER A 86 20.15 13.85 -1.79
CA SER A 86 21.53 14.33 -1.79
C SER A 86 21.61 15.82 -2.10
N TRP A 87 20.87 16.27 -3.12
CA TRP A 87 20.78 17.69 -3.48
C TRP A 87 20.18 18.53 -2.35
N PHE A 88 19.11 18.06 -1.71
CA PHE A 88 18.46 18.74 -0.60
C PHE A 88 19.40 18.87 0.61
N VAL A 89 20.08 17.78 0.99
CA VAL A 89 21.06 17.82 2.09
C VAL A 89 22.17 18.82 1.78
N TYR A 90 22.70 18.78 0.56
CA TYR A 90 23.73 19.73 0.14
C TYR A 90 23.22 21.17 0.17
N ARG A 91 22.05 21.45 -0.43
CA ARG A 91 21.52 22.80 -0.63
C ARG A 91 20.95 23.43 0.64
N TYR A 92 20.29 22.66 1.50
CA TYR A 92 19.50 23.18 2.62
C TYR A 92 20.03 22.76 3.99
N VAL A 93 20.74 21.63 4.12
CA VAL A 93 21.16 21.12 5.44
C VAL A 93 22.60 21.49 5.79
N LEU A 94 23.55 21.37 4.86
CA LEU A 94 24.97 21.62 5.15
C LEU A 94 25.29 23.10 5.38
N PHE A 95 24.73 23.98 4.56
CA PHE A 95 25.01 25.42 4.61
C PHE A 95 24.03 26.16 5.50
N LYS A 96 24.53 27.18 6.22
CA LYS A 96 23.70 28.00 7.11
C LYS A 96 22.61 28.76 6.34
N GLU A 97 22.96 29.36 5.21
CA GLU A 97 22.02 30.08 4.35
C GLU A 97 20.86 29.18 3.91
N GLY A 98 21.16 27.94 3.51
CA GLY A 98 20.16 26.95 3.15
C GLY A 98 19.25 26.56 4.30
N ARG A 99 19.78 26.43 5.54
CA ARG A 99 18.95 26.14 6.72
C ARG A 99 18.02 27.31 7.06
N ASP A 100 18.54 28.53 6.98
CA ASP A 100 17.77 29.74 7.29
C ASP A 100 16.66 29.96 6.24
N GLU A 101 16.90 29.61 4.97
CA GLU A 101 15.89 29.59 3.90
C GLU A 101 14.83 28.51 4.13
N LEU A 102 15.24 27.28 4.45
CA LEU A 102 14.32 26.17 4.71
C LEU A 102 13.37 26.46 5.87
N VAL A 103 13.86 27.06 6.97
CA VAL A 103 13.00 27.44 8.11
C VAL A 103 11.96 28.47 7.69
N LYS A 104 12.35 29.50 6.93
CA LYS A 104 11.41 30.51 6.41
C LYS A 104 10.35 29.88 5.53
N ASP A 105 10.76 29.01 4.60
CA ASP A 105 9.83 28.32 3.71
C ASP A 105 8.83 27.48 4.49
N VAL A 106 9.29 26.74 5.50
CA VAL A 106 8.42 25.95 6.39
C VAL A 106 7.46 26.84 7.18
N ASP A 107 7.93 27.96 7.73
CA ASP A 107 7.08 28.90 8.48
C ASP A 107 6.02 29.54 7.58
N THR A 108 6.39 29.96 6.36
CA THR A 108 5.44 30.46 5.37
C THR A 108 4.43 29.39 4.96
N LEU A 109 4.88 28.14 4.73
CA LEU A 109 3.98 27.05 4.37
C LEU A 109 3.00 26.74 5.51
N LYS A 110 3.50 26.74 6.76
CA LYS A 110 2.69 26.56 7.95
C LYS A 110 1.64 27.65 8.07
N ALA A 111 2.03 28.92 7.91
CA ALA A 111 1.12 30.05 7.97
C ALA A 111 0.00 29.96 6.91
N LYS A 112 0.34 29.54 5.69
CA LYS A 112 -0.65 29.30 4.62
C LYS A 112 -1.64 28.19 4.94
N ILE A 113 -1.19 27.11 5.58
CA ILE A 113 -2.06 25.99 5.93
C ILE A 113 -2.94 26.32 7.15
N THR A 114 -2.39 27.04 8.14
CA THR A 114 -3.11 27.41 9.37
C THR A 114 -3.93 28.69 9.24
N GLY A 115 -3.83 29.40 8.11
CA GLY A 115 -4.52 30.66 7.89
C GLY A 115 -4.06 31.79 8.82
N SER A 116 -2.82 31.72 9.31
CA SER A 116 -2.23 32.74 10.20
C SER A 116 -1.39 33.76 9.44
N GLU A 117 -1.59 33.85 8.13
CA GLU A 117 -1.03 34.88 7.25
C GLU A 117 -2.01 36.07 7.21
N ASP A 118 -2.26 36.66 8.39
CA ASP A 118 -2.99 37.92 8.63
C ASP A 118 -2.34 38.66 9.80
#